data_AF-A0A0S1MJQ6-F1
#
_entry.id   AF-A0A0S1MJQ6-F1
#
_cell.length_a   1.000
_cell.length_b   1.000
_cell.length_c   1.000
_cell.angle_alpha   90.00
_cell.angle_beta   90.00
_cell.angle_gamma   90.00
#
_symmetry.space_group_name_H-M   'P 1'
#
loop_
_entity.id
_entity.type
_entity.pdbx_description
1 polymer ?
#
loop_
_entity_poly.entity_id
_entity_poly.type
_entity_poly.pdbx_seq_one_letter_code
_entity_poly.pdbx_strand_id
1 'polypeptide(L)'
;MVQNETHFKPILQLFVIVRLLAASHQPAAEPWLVETTRKVQMTLHQVNGDGGGPYTCDVNASGDGKTFTPMTISTNIPGKNSRSNAKAEDIPLIAEMPKGMTCTGGSDGQTCIVRCRNAANAGPFGGCVAVTQATDATKQKRELSAEQRIDEMIKQAEAAEAFGDETLAKREMSADERLDEMIRQAEAAEAFGDETLAKRELSADQRLDEMIKQDEDAELAEENLSKRELTADQRLDEMIKQAEAAEIAEENLAKRELTAGQRLDEMIKQAEAAELAEELI
;
A
#
# COMPACT_ATOMS: atom_id res chain seq x y z
N MET A 1 27.99 -63.87 15.43
CA MET A 1 27.91 -64.57 14.12
C MET A 1 26.63 -65.39 14.15
N VAL A 2 25.54 -64.88 13.57
CA VAL A 2 25.12 -65.02 12.15
C VAL A 2 24.51 -66.39 11.87
N GLN A 3 23.17 -66.36 11.73
CA GLN A 3 22.25 -67.08 10.84
C GLN A 3 22.43 -68.58 10.54
N ASN A 4 21.32 -69.32 10.67
CA ASN A 4 20.82 -70.08 9.52
C ASN A 4 19.28 -70.10 9.52
N GLU A 5 18.71 -69.52 8.48
CA GLU A 5 17.29 -69.54 8.14
C GLU A 5 16.88 -70.95 7.65
N THR A 6 15.62 -71.34 7.84
CA THR A 6 14.82 -71.93 6.75
C THR A 6 13.35 -72.10 7.14
N HIS A 7 12.50 -71.53 6.30
CA HIS A 7 11.08 -71.81 6.09
C HIS A 7 10.04 -71.34 7.12
N PHE A 8 9.85 -70.02 7.16
CA PHE A 8 8.55 -69.41 7.40
C PHE A 8 7.59 -69.82 6.25
N LYS A 9 6.57 -70.63 6.55
CA LYS A 9 5.48 -70.95 5.60
C LYS A 9 4.44 -69.83 5.73
N PRO A 10 4.15 -69.05 4.68
CA PRO A 10 3.23 -67.92 4.79
C PRO A 10 1.82 -68.47 4.90
N ILE A 11 1.20 -68.34 6.08
CA ILE A 11 -0.24 -68.50 6.23
C ILE A 11 -0.85 -67.24 5.64
N LEU A 12 -1.23 -67.36 4.36
CA LEU A 12 -1.77 -66.31 3.51
C LEU A 12 -3.02 -65.70 4.17
N GLN A 13 -2.93 -64.43 4.54
CA GLN A 13 -4.05 -63.63 5.03
C GLN A 13 -5.15 -63.57 3.96
N LEU A 14 -6.35 -64.02 4.33
CA LEU A 14 -7.57 -63.85 3.55
C LEU A 14 -7.95 -62.36 3.58
N PHE A 15 -7.66 -61.61 2.52
CA PHE A 15 -8.17 -60.24 2.36
C PHE A 15 -9.63 -60.30 1.89
N VAL A 16 -10.58 -60.00 2.78
CA VAL A 16 -11.96 -59.69 2.38
C VAL A 16 -11.95 -58.27 1.83
N ILE A 17 -11.91 -58.11 0.50
CA ILE A 17 -12.08 -56.80 -0.14
C ILE A 17 -13.58 -56.53 -0.23
N VAL A 18 -14.16 -55.86 0.76
CA VAL A 18 -15.57 -55.42 0.69
C VAL A 18 -15.69 -54.34 -0.39
N ARG A 19 -16.18 -54.68 -1.58
CA ARG A 19 -16.53 -53.72 -2.63
C ARG A 19 -18.07 -53.58 -2.66
N LEU A 20 -18.59 -52.58 -1.96
CA LEU A 20 -20.00 -52.21 -2.01
C LEU A 20 -20.22 -51.46 -3.34
N LEU A 21 -21.06 -52.00 -4.23
CA LEU A 21 -21.48 -51.31 -5.46
C LEU A 21 -22.43 -50.18 -5.07
N ALA A 22 -21.88 -49.00 -4.77
CA ALA A 22 -22.64 -47.76 -4.82
C ALA A 22 -23.05 -47.52 -6.27
N ALA A 23 -24.33 -47.25 -6.51
CA ALA A 23 -24.78 -46.73 -7.79
C ALA A 23 -24.11 -45.36 -8.01
N SER A 24 -23.02 -45.37 -8.79
CA SER A 24 -22.36 -44.23 -9.46
C SER A 24 -22.01 -43.00 -8.59
N HIS A 25 -20.77 -42.99 -8.07
CA HIS A 25 -19.76 -41.91 -8.13
C HIS A 25 -18.88 -41.92 -6.87
N GLN A 26 -17.57 -42.13 -7.04
CA GLN A 26 -16.51 -41.77 -6.09
C GLN A 26 -16.06 -40.32 -6.38
N PRO A 27 -15.43 -39.56 -5.45
CA PRO A 27 -14.40 -40.04 -4.52
C PRO A 27 -14.41 -39.45 -3.08
N ALA A 28 -13.46 -39.99 -2.29
CA ALA A 28 -12.96 -39.56 -0.98
C ALA A 28 -13.66 -40.08 0.29
N ALA A 29 -13.02 -41.07 0.93
CA ALA A 29 -13.02 -41.38 2.36
C ALA A 29 -14.26 -40.99 3.20
N GLU A 30 -15.34 -41.76 3.08
CA GLU A 30 -16.52 -41.64 3.94
C GLU A 30 -16.76 -42.94 4.72
N PRO A 31 -17.19 -42.88 6.01
CA PRO A 31 -17.61 -44.05 6.76
C PRO A 31 -18.79 -44.76 6.07
N TRP A 32 -18.63 -46.07 5.86
CA TRP A 32 -19.38 -46.90 4.93
C TRP A 32 -20.89 -46.96 5.24
N LEU A 33 -21.71 -46.27 4.44
CA LEU A 33 -23.16 -46.15 4.57
C LEU A 33 -23.91 -47.44 4.19
N VAL A 34 -24.82 -47.88 5.06
CA VAL A 34 -25.85 -48.89 4.75
C VAL A 34 -27.04 -48.22 4.05
N GLU A 35 -27.27 -48.51 2.76
CA GLU A 35 -28.45 -48.03 2.02
C GLU A 35 -29.78 -48.54 2.61
N THR A 36 -30.89 -47.89 2.25
CA THR A 36 -32.29 -48.14 2.68
C THR A 36 -32.77 -49.59 2.60
N THR A 37 -32.01 -50.47 1.97
CA THR A 37 -32.28 -51.91 1.82
C THR A 37 -31.82 -52.76 3.00
N ARG A 38 -31.13 -52.19 4.02
CA ARG A 38 -30.60 -52.94 5.19
C ARG A 38 -29.67 -54.10 4.81
N LYS A 39 -29.04 -54.08 3.62
CA LYS A 39 -28.13 -55.12 3.16
C LYS A 39 -26.67 -54.68 3.32
N VAL A 40 -25.82 -55.65 3.65
CA VAL A 40 -24.37 -55.54 3.72
C VAL A 40 -23.82 -56.48 2.67
N GLN A 41 -23.31 -55.94 1.57
CA GLN A 41 -22.62 -56.69 0.53
C GLN A 41 -21.12 -56.65 0.79
N MET A 42 -20.52 -57.83 0.85
CA MET A 42 -19.09 -58.07 1.00
C MET A 42 -18.61 -58.89 -0.19
N THR A 43 -17.33 -58.78 -0.53
CA THR A 43 -16.70 -59.70 -1.48
C THR A 43 -15.71 -60.55 -0.73
N LEU A 44 -15.90 -61.86 -0.82
CA LEU A 44 -15.01 -62.85 -0.22
C LEU A 44 -14.05 -63.35 -1.29
N HIS A 45 -12.75 -63.18 -1.04
CA HIS A 45 -11.71 -63.75 -1.88
C HIS A 45 -11.40 -65.18 -1.43
N GLN A 46 -11.88 -66.20 -2.13
CA GLN A 46 -11.64 -67.60 -1.77
C GLN A 46 -10.25 -68.05 -2.27
N VAL A 47 -9.27 -68.16 -1.37
CA VAL A 47 -7.90 -68.59 -1.71
C VAL A 47 -7.80 -70.08 -2.05
N ASN A 48 -8.41 -70.94 -1.23
CA ASN A 48 -8.34 -72.40 -1.38
C ASN A 48 -9.68 -73.05 -1.04
N GLY A 49 -9.74 -74.37 -1.12
CA GLY A 49 -10.99 -75.12 -0.94
C GLY A 49 -11.65 -74.91 0.42
N ASP A 50 -10.90 -74.59 1.47
CA ASP A 50 -11.44 -74.44 2.84
C ASP A 50 -12.12 -73.09 3.08
N GLY A 51 -11.90 -72.13 2.17
CA GLY A 51 -12.63 -70.85 2.15
C GLY A 51 -14.04 -70.94 1.56
N GLY A 52 -14.49 -72.13 1.11
CA GLY A 52 -15.81 -72.34 0.54
C GLY A 52 -16.95 -72.22 1.55
N GLY A 53 -18.18 -72.15 1.06
CA GLY A 53 -19.37 -71.97 1.90
C GLY A 53 -20.07 -73.27 2.35
N PRO A 54 -21.22 -73.12 3.03
CA PRO A 54 -21.92 -71.86 3.30
C PRO A 54 -21.30 -71.06 4.46
N TYR A 55 -21.41 -69.74 4.40
CA TYR A 55 -21.08 -68.83 5.49
C TYR A 55 -22.32 -68.54 6.33
N THR A 56 -22.06 -68.15 7.58
CA THR A 56 -23.02 -67.55 8.52
C THR A 56 -22.55 -66.15 8.86
N CYS A 57 -23.49 -65.21 8.97
CA CYS A 57 -23.20 -63.82 9.31
C CYS A 57 -24.03 -63.40 10.53
N ASP A 58 -23.43 -62.60 11.39
CA ASP A 58 -24.05 -62.07 12.60
C ASP A 58 -23.51 -60.67 12.91
N VAL A 59 -24.31 -59.86 13.61
CA VAL A 59 -24.02 -58.44 13.85
C VAL A 59 -24.05 -58.09 15.34
N ASN A 60 -23.06 -57.32 15.78
CA ASN A 60 -22.96 -56.76 17.12
C ASN A 60 -23.26 -55.26 17.06
N ALA A 61 -24.35 -54.88 17.73
CA ALA A 61 -24.90 -53.52 17.72
C ALA A 61 -24.01 -52.49 18.44
N SER A 62 -23.36 -52.90 19.52
CA SER A 62 -22.52 -52.04 20.39
C SER A 62 -21.11 -51.81 19.86
N GLY A 63 -20.69 -52.56 18.82
CA GLY A 63 -19.33 -52.54 18.31
C GLY A 63 -18.26 -53.07 19.27
N ASP A 64 -18.65 -53.71 20.39
CA ASP A 64 -17.71 -54.27 21.38
C ASP A 64 -17.34 -55.74 21.12
N GLY A 65 -17.96 -56.36 20.12
CA GLY A 65 -17.70 -57.75 19.73
C GLY A 65 -18.15 -58.81 20.75
N LYS A 66 -19.05 -58.48 21.69
CA LYS A 66 -19.48 -59.42 22.73
C LYS A 66 -20.76 -60.18 22.35
N THR A 67 -21.79 -59.47 21.93
CA THR A 67 -23.11 -60.05 21.65
C THR A 67 -23.47 -59.88 20.19
N PHE A 68 -23.68 -61.01 19.49
CA PHE A 68 -23.98 -61.03 18.07
C PHE A 68 -25.39 -61.55 17.81
N THR A 69 -26.09 -60.87 16.91
CA THR A 69 -27.43 -61.24 16.44
C THR A 69 -27.34 -61.78 15.02
N PRO A 70 -27.94 -62.95 14.71
CA PRO A 70 -27.87 -63.53 13.38
C PRO A 70 -28.41 -62.61 12.27
N MET A 71 -27.74 -62.60 11.12
CA MET A 71 -28.18 -61.93 9.90
C MET A 71 -28.73 -62.94 8.89
N THR A 72 -29.66 -62.50 8.05
CA THR A 72 -30.17 -63.33 6.95
C THR A 72 -29.27 -63.18 5.74
N ILE A 73 -28.76 -64.26 5.16
CA ILE A 73 -27.90 -64.18 3.97
C ILE A 73 -28.77 -64.36 2.72
N SER A 74 -28.72 -63.36 1.82
CA SER A 74 -29.44 -63.36 0.54
C SER A 74 -28.60 -63.90 -0.62
N THR A 75 -27.27 -63.73 -0.56
CA THR A 75 -26.31 -64.36 -1.48
C THR A 75 -25.20 -64.96 -0.64
N ASN A 76 -25.01 -66.29 -0.70
CA ASN A 76 -24.01 -67.00 0.10
C ASN A 76 -22.86 -67.51 -0.79
N ILE A 77 -21.72 -67.78 -0.17
CA ILE A 77 -20.56 -68.38 -0.83
C ILE A 77 -20.91 -69.82 -1.23
N PRO A 78 -20.66 -70.24 -2.48
CA PRO A 78 -20.91 -71.59 -2.92
C PRO A 78 -19.97 -72.58 -2.22
N GLY A 79 -20.46 -73.79 -2.01
CA GLY A 79 -19.72 -74.86 -1.35
C GLY A 79 -20.62 -75.81 -0.61
N LYS A 80 -20.03 -76.90 -0.12
CA LYS A 80 -20.69 -77.89 0.74
C LYS A 80 -19.77 -78.20 1.90
N ASN A 81 -20.30 -78.13 3.12
CA ASN A 81 -19.54 -78.35 4.36
C ASN A 81 -18.28 -77.47 4.46
N SER A 82 -18.39 -76.19 4.09
CA SER A 82 -17.29 -75.22 4.06
C SER A 82 -16.18 -75.56 3.07
N ARG A 83 -16.52 -76.32 2.02
CA ARG A 83 -15.57 -76.70 0.96
C ARG A 83 -16.09 -76.39 -0.43
N SER A 84 -15.19 -75.95 -1.31
CA SER A 84 -15.47 -75.66 -2.72
C SER A 84 -14.30 -76.07 -3.61
N ASN A 85 -14.58 -76.29 -4.90
CA ASN A 85 -13.57 -76.55 -5.93
C ASN A 85 -12.93 -75.26 -6.48
N ALA A 86 -13.49 -74.10 -6.15
CA ALA A 86 -12.95 -72.81 -6.54
C ALA A 86 -11.57 -72.56 -5.90
N LYS A 87 -10.68 -71.93 -6.65
CA LYS A 87 -9.35 -71.51 -6.21
C LYS A 87 -9.10 -70.10 -6.73
N ALA A 88 -8.86 -69.16 -5.82
CA ALA A 88 -8.65 -67.74 -6.09
C ALA A 88 -9.81 -67.09 -6.86
N GLU A 89 -10.96 -66.95 -6.22
CA GLU A 89 -12.15 -66.31 -6.82
C GLU A 89 -12.77 -65.29 -5.87
N ASP A 90 -13.21 -64.16 -6.42
CA ASP A 90 -13.97 -63.13 -5.70
C ASP A 90 -15.46 -63.40 -5.81
N ILE A 91 -16.10 -63.68 -4.67
CA ILE A 91 -17.49 -64.11 -4.62
C ILE A 91 -18.29 -63.16 -3.73
N PRO A 92 -19.44 -62.63 -4.18
CA PRO A 92 -20.27 -61.75 -3.37
C PRO A 92 -20.96 -62.53 -2.24
N LEU A 93 -20.89 -61.98 -1.02
CA LEU A 93 -21.63 -62.39 0.16
C LEU A 93 -22.54 -61.24 0.58
N ILE A 94 -23.85 -61.43 0.51
CA ILE A 94 -24.83 -60.38 0.85
C ILE A 94 -25.64 -60.82 2.07
N ALA A 95 -25.46 -60.13 3.19
CA ALA A 95 -26.18 -60.35 4.43
C ALA A 95 -27.15 -59.19 4.72
N GLU A 96 -28.29 -59.49 5.32
CA GLU A 96 -29.35 -58.54 5.64
C GLU A 96 -29.39 -58.30 7.16
N MET A 97 -29.39 -57.03 7.55
CA MET A 97 -29.45 -56.59 8.93
C MET A 97 -30.80 -56.98 9.55
N PRO A 98 -30.84 -57.41 10.83
CA PRO A 98 -32.09 -57.71 11.51
C PRO A 98 -33.03 -56.51 11.53
N LYS A 99 -34.34 -56.77 11.43
CA LYS A 99 -35.33 -55.70 11.49
C LYS A 99 -35.25 -54.97 12.84
N GLY A 100 -35.18 -53.64 12.80
CA GLY A 100 -35.08 -52.81 14.00
C GLY A 100 -33.70 -52.80 14.66
N MET A 101 -32.69 -53.40 14.04
CA MET A 101 -31.31 -53.30 14.54
C MET A 101 -30.83 -51.86 14.47
N THR A 102 -30.38 -51.31 15.59
CA THR A 102 -29.77 -49.98 15.71
C THR A 102 -28.31 -50.14 16.11
N CYS A 103 -27.41 -49.58 15.31
CA CYS A 103 -25.99 -49.54 15.64
C CYS A 103 -25.72 -48.43 16.67
N THR A 104 -24.86 -48.73 17.63
CA THR A 104 -24.53 -47.84 18.77
C THR A 104 -23.04 -47.80 19.08
N GLY A 105 -22.24 -48.60 18.37
CA GLY A 105 -20.78 -48.61 18.50
C GLY A 105 -20.11 -47.49 17.72
N GLY A 106 -18.79 -47.43 17.83
CA GLY A 106 -17.98 -46.39 17.18
C GLY A 106 -18.06 -45.04 17.87
N SER A 107 -17.13 -44.13 17.55
CA SER A 107 -17.16 -42.74 18.02
C SER A 107 -18.33 -41.95 17.42
N ASP A 108 -18.86 -42.42 16.29
CA ASP A 108 -20.04 -41.87 15.62
C ASP A 108 -21.35 -42.29 16.30
N GLY A 109 -21.34 -43.29 17.19
CA GLY A 109 -22.52 -43.87 17.80
C GLY A 109 -23.41 -44.62 16.82
N GLN A 110 -22.91 -44.92 15.61
CA GLN A 110 -23.68 -45.44 14.48
C GLN A 110 -23.05 -46.69 13.86
N THR A 111 -21.98 -47.23 14.45
CA THR A 111 -21.22 -48.35 13.92
C THR A 111 -21.65 -49.69 14.52
N CYS A 112 -21.83 -50.71 13.68
CA CYS A 112 -21.96 -52.11 14.06
C CYS A 112 -20.74 -52.91 13.62
N ILE A 113 -20.49 -54.06 14.25
CA ILE A 113 -19.54 -55.05 13.74
C ILE A 113 -20.31 -56.23 13.16
N VAL A 114 -20.13 -56.50 11.86
CA VAL A 114 -20.65 -57.68 11.18
C VAL A 114 -19.55 -58.73 11.10
N ARG A 115 -19.81 -59.93 11.60
CA ARG A 115 -18.92 -61.08 11.51
C ARG A 115 -19.52 -62.10 10.57
N CYS A 116 -18.75 -62.51 9.57
CA CYS A 116 -19.13 -63.59 8.66
C CYS A 116 -18.07 -64.70 8.69
N ARG A 117 -18.50 -65.95 8.84
CA ARG A 117 -17.61 -67.12 8.92
C ARG A 117 -18.26 -68.40 8.41
N ASN A 118 -17.44 -69.30 7.86
CA ASN A 118 -17.84 -70.68 7.57
C ASN A 118 -17.56 -71.61 8.77
N ALA A 119 -17.87 -72.89 8.62
CA ALA A 119 -17.68 -73.92 9.64
C ALA A 119 -16.60 -74.94 9.22
N ALA A 120 -15.50 -74.49 8.61
CA ALA A 120 -14.44 -75.39 8.18
C ALA A 120 -13.69 -75.99 9.38
N ASN A 121 -13.32 -77.27 9.28
CA ASN A 121 -12.63 -77.98 10.36
C ASN A 121 -11.22 -77.45 10.63
N ALA A 122 -10.56 -76.87 9.62
CA ALA A 122 -9.23 -76.25 9.76
C ALA A 122 -9.27 -74.88 10.49
N GLY A 123 -10.46 -74.45 10.89
CA GLY A 123 -10.74 -73.15 11.50
C GLY A 123 -11.82 -72.43 10.71
N PRO A 124 -12.74 -71.71 11.37
CA PRO A 124 -13.73 -70.92 10.65
C PRO A 124 -13.02 -69.81 9.86
N PHE A 125 -13.11 -69.87 8.53
CA PHE A 125 -12.61 -68.83 7.65
C PHE A 125 -13.65 -67.73 7.54
N GLY A 126 -13.18 -66.48 7.46
CA GLY A 126 -14.01 -65.31 7.41
C GLY A 126 -13.38 -64.11 8.14
N GLY A 127 -14.20 -63.16 8.55
CA GLY A 127 -13.72 -61.94 9.19
C GLY A 127 -14.84 -61.10 9.80
N CYS A 128 -14.42 -60.02 10.45
CA CYS A 128 -15.30 -58.98 10.97
C CYS A 128 -15.12 -57.70 10.15
N VAL A 129 -16.21 -57.02 9.86
CA VAL A 129 -16.24 -55.71 9.18
C VAL A 129 -17.07 -54.73 10.00
N ALA A 130 -16.54 -53.51 10.19
CA ALA A 130 -17.30 -52.42 10.77
C ALA A 130 -18.19 -51.81 9.69
N VAL A 131 -19.48 -51.64 10.00
CA VAL A 131 -20.47 -51.04 9.08
C VAL A 131 -21.18 -49.89 9.80
N THR A 132 -21.33 -48.76 9.13
CA THR A 132 -21.99 -47.58 9.70
C THR A 132 -23.44 -47.53 9.22
N GLN A 133 -24.37 -47.56 10.16
CA GLN A 133 -25.79 -47.43 9.85
C GLN A 133 -26.07 -45.98 9.46
N ALA A 134 -26.54 -45.78 8.23
CA ALA A 134 -27.03 -44.49 7.77
C ALA A 134 -28.26 -44.09 8.62
N THR A 135 -28.10 -43.18 9.58
CA THR A 135 -29.21 -42.40 10.11
C THR A 135 -29.47 -41.23 9.20
N ASP A 136 -30.74 -40.95 8.90
CA ASP A 136 -31.27 -39.84 8.10
C ASP A 136 -30.19 -39.01 7.40
N ALA A 137 -30.10 -39.13 6.07
CA ALA A 137 -29.17 -38.38 5.22
C ALA A 137 -29.13 -36.86 5.53
N THR A 138 -30.19 -36.34 6.15
CA THR A 138 -30.34 -35.00 6.70
C THR A 138 -29.36 -34.65 7.84
N LYS A 139 -28.96 -35.58 8.72
CA LYS A 139 -27.99 -35.32 9.81
C LYS A 139 -26.56 -35.30 9.28
N GLN A 140 -26.21 -36.28 8.45
CA GLN A 140 -24.93 -36.36 7.72
C GLN A 140 -24.70 -35.11 6.85
N LYS A 141 -25.72 -34.69 6.08
CA LYS A 141 -25.65 -33.45 5.28
C LYS A 141 -25.49 -32.19 6.14
N ARG A 142 -26.02 -32.16 7.36
CA ARG A 142 -25.89 -31.02 8.29
C ARG A 142 -24.50 -30.96 8.95
N GLU A 143 -23.94 -32.10 9.32
CA GLU A 143 -22.58 -32.19 9.89
C GLU A 143 -21.53 -31.85 8.83
N LEU A 144 -21.62 -32.44 7.63
CA LEU A 144 -20.75 -32.10 6.50
C LEU A 144 -20.89 -30.62 6.09
N SER A 145 -22.11 -30.08 6.09
CA SER A 145 -22.34 -28.66 5.82
C SER A 145 -21.83 -27.75 6.94
N ALA A 146 -21.74 -28.21 8.19
CA ALA A 146 -21.18 -27.43 9.28
C ALA A 146 -19.65 -27.36 9.18
N GLU A 147 -18.99 -28.48 8.86
CA GLU A 147 -17.54 -28.53 8.63
C GLU A 147 -17.14 -27.69 7.41
N GLN A 148 -17.87 -27.82 6.29
CA GLN A 148 -17.65 -26.98 5.11
C GLN A 148 -17.84 -25.48 5.39
N ARG A 149 -18.76 -25.13 6.29
CA ARG A 149 -18.96 -23.72 6.70
C ARG A 149 -17.83 -23.23 7.61
N ILE A 150 -17.23 -24.09 8.42
CA ILE A 150 -16.09 -23.74 9.27
C ILE A 150 -14.85 -23.50 8.41
N ASP A 151 -14.57 -24.36 7.42
CA ASP A 151 -13.45 -24.17 6.47
C ASP A 151 -13.61 -22.88 5.65
N GLU A 152 -14.82 -22.57 5.22
CA GLU A 152 -15.12 -21.33 4.51
C GLU A 152 -14.92 -20.10 5.41
N MET A 153 -15.32 -20.18 6.69
CA MET A 153 -15.08 -19.11 7.66
C MET A 153 -13.59 -18.91 7.97
N ILE A 154 -12.80 -19.99 8.04
CA ILE A 154 -11.33 -19.92 8.22
C ILE A 154 -10.68 -19.25 7.01
N LYS A 155 -11.05 -19.67 5.79
CA LYS A 155 -10.56 -19.01 4.55
C LYS A 155 -10.93 -17.54 4.48
N GLN A 156 -12.15 -17.17 4.88
CA GLN A 156 -12.57 -15.78 4.91
C GLN A 156 -11.81 -14.97 5.96
N ALA A 157 -11.45 -15.56 7.10
CA ALA A 157 -10.61 -14.92 8.11
C ALA A 157 -9.17 -14.70 7.62
N GLU A 158 -8.55 -15.71 7.01
CA GLU A 158 -7.20 -15.60 6.42
C GLU A 158 -7.15 -14.58 5.28
N ALA A 159 -8.18 -14.54 4.43
CA ALA A 159 -8.30 -13.54 3.37
C ALA A 159 -8.51 -12.12 3.93
N ALA A 160 -9.25 -11.97 5.04
CA ALA A 160 -9.43 -10.69 5.70
C ALA A 160 -8.11 -10.15 6.30
N GLU A 161 -7.26 -11.03 6.85
CA GLU A 161 -5.93 -10.63 7.34
C GLU A 161 -4.98 -10.26 6.19
N ALA A 162 -5.03 -10.97 5.05
CA ALA A 162 -4.26 -10.59 3.86
C ALA A 162 -4.69 -9.24 3.27
N PHE A 163 -5.99 -8.91 3.31
CA PHE A 163 -6.49 -7.59 2.90
C PHE A 163 -6.10 -6.47 3.88
N GLY A 164 -5.98 -6.77 5.17
CA GLY A 164 -5.55 -5.82 6.20
C GLY A 164 -4.10 -5.38 6.00
N ASP A 165 -3.21 -6.33 5.70
CA ASP A 165 -1.78 -6.05 5.51
C ASP A 165 -1.51 -5.30 4.19
N GLU A 166 -2.19 -5.68 3.10
CA GLU A 166 -2.08 -4.97 1.82
C GLU A 166 -2.62 -3.53 1.90
N THR A 167 -3.67 -3.29 2.69
CA THR A 167 -4.23 -1.94 2.88
C THR A 167 -3.40 -1.08 3.83
N LEU A 168 -2.75 -1.67 4.84
CA LEU A 168 -1.75 -0.98 5.67
C LEU A 168 -0.52 -0.60 4.84
N ALA A 169 0.05 -1.54 4.09
CA ALA A 169 1.20 -1.29 3.21
C ALA A 169 0.91 -0.21 2.15
N LYS A 170 -0.29 -0.20 1.56
CA LYS A 170 -0.71 0.88 0.64
C LYS A 170 -0.88 2.23 1.32
N ARG A 171 -1.34 2.26 2.58
CA ARG A 171 -1.49 3.51 3.34
C ARG A 171 -0.14 4.06 3.77
N GLU A 172 0.79 3.20 4.19
CA GLU A 172 2.18 3.58 4.50
C GLU A 172 2.90 4.09 3.25
N MET A 173 2.81 3.38 2.12
CA MET A 173 3.37 3.84 0.84
C MET A 173 2.80 5.20 0.43
N SER A 174 1.50 5.44 0.64
CA SER A 174 0.87 6.74 0.35
C SER A 174 1.19 7.86 1.35
N ALA A 175 1.71 7.51 2.53
CA ALA A 175 2.13 8.46 3.55
C ALA A 175 3.59 8.89 3.31
N ASP A 176 4.46 7.95 2.97
CA ASP A 176 5.85 8.22 2.59
C ASP A 176 5.92 9.05 1.30
N GLU A 177 5.12 8.69 0.27
CA GLU A 177 5.07 9.44 -1.00
C GLU A 177 4.50 10.86 -0.81
N ARG A 178 3.56 11.03 0.15
CA ARG A 178 3.09 12.37 0.55
C ARG A 178 4.14 13.15 1.32
N LEU A 179 4.90 12.49 2.19
CA LEU A 179 5.96 13.13 2.96
C LEU A 179 7.09 13.60 2.05
N ASP A 180 7.48 12.80 1.06
CA ASP A 180 8.49 13.17 0.05
C ASP A 180 8.03 14.36 -0.80
N GLU A 181 6.77 14.40 -1.23
CA GLU A 181 6.24 15.57 -1.96
C GLU A 181 6.14 16.81 -1.07
N MET A 182 5.80 16.66 0.21
CA MET A 182 5.81 17.77 1.18
C MET A 182 7.23 18.32 1.40
N ILE A 183 8.24 17.45 1.51
CA ILE A 183 9.65 17.85 1.63
C ILE A 183 10.08 18.59 0.36
N ARG A 184 9.78 18.05 -0.82
CA ARG A 184 10.10 18.68 -2.11
C ARG A 184 9.45 20.05 -2.29
N GLN A 185 8.21 20.20 -1.84
CA GLN A 185 7.50 21.48 -1.87
C GLN A 185 8.08 22.49 -0.87
N ALA A 186 8.51 22.04 0.31
CA ALA A 186 9.18 22.89 1.29
C ALA A 186 10.54 23.38 0.78
N GLU A 187 11.38 22.49 0.25
CA GLU A 187 12.68 22.84 -0.35
C GLU A 187 12.52 23.81 -1.53
N ALA A 188 11.52 23.59 -2.39
CA ALA A 188 11.21 24.49 -3.50
C ALA A 188 10.71 25.86 -3.03
N ALA A 189 9.95 25.91 -1.93
CA ALA A 189 9.50 27.16 -1.32
C ALA A 189 10.65 27.95 -0.69
N GLU A 190 11.60 27.26 -0.03
CA GLU A 190 12.81 27.87 0.52
C GLU A 190 13.71 28.42 -0.60
N ALA A 191 13.93 27.65 -1.67
CA ALA A 191 14.70 28.11 -2.83
C ALA A 191 14.08 29.35 -3.49
N PHE A 192 12.76 29.40 -3.61
CA PHE A 192 12.06 30.57 -4.16
C PHE A 192 12.11 31.78 -3.21
N GLY A 193 12.06 31.54 -1.89
CA GLY A 193 12.22 32.55 -0.85
C GLY A 193 13.58 33.24 -0.92
N ASP A 194 14.66 32.46 -0.97
CA ASP A 194 16.03 32.98 -1.03
C ASP A 194 16.31 33.74 -2.33
N GLU A 195 15.86 33.22 -3.47
CA GLU A 195 16.04 33.91 -4.76
C GLU A 195 15.28 35.25 -4.82
N THR A 196 14.08 35.30 -4.23
CA THR A 196 13.30 36.55 -4.18
C THR A 196 13.86 37.55 -3.17
N LEU A 197 14.39 37.09 -2.03
CA LEU A 197 15.11 37.93 -1.07
C LEU A 197 16.39 38.51 -1.69
N ALA A 198 17.22 37.67 -2.32
CA ALA A 198 18.45 38.11 -2.98
C ALA A 198 18.21 39.16 -4.08
N LYS A 199 17.15 38.98 -4.89
CA LYS A 199 16.77 39.99 -5.90
C LYS A 199 16.30 41.31 -5.28
N ARG A 200 15.60 41.26 -4.15
CA ARG A 200 15.13 42.46 -3.44
C ARG A 200 16.29 43.19 -2.78
N GLU A 201 17.23 42.47 -2.19
CA GLU A 201 18.46 43.04 -1.63
C GLU A 201 19.31 43.69 -2.73
N LEU A 202 19.54 43.01 -3.85
CA LEU A 202 20.26 43.59 -4.99
C LEU A 202 19.57 44.86 -5.52
N SER A 203 18.23 44.86 -5.60
CA SER A 203 17.47 46.05 -6.01
C SER A 203 17.53 47.20 -4.98
N ALA A 204 17.70 46.89 -3.69
CA ALA A 204 17.83 47.88 -2.64
C ALA A 204 19.23 48.51 -2.67
N ASP A 205 20.27 47.70 -2.86
CA ASP A 205 21.65 48.16 -3.00
C ASP A 205 21.82 49.07 -4.22
N GLN A 206 21.23 48.69 -5.36
CA GLN A 206 21.25 49.53 -6.56
C GLN A 206 20.57 50.90 -6.34
N ARG A 207 19.46 50.91 -5.60
CA ARG A 207 18.77 52.17 -5.26
C ARG A 207 19.58 53.01 -4.29
N LEU A 208 20.30 52.39 -3.36
CA LEU A 208 21.18 53.08 -2.44
C LEU A 208 22.37 53.71 -3.17
N ASP A 209 22.98 52.99 -4.12
CA ASP A 209 24.05 53.51 -4.97
C ASP A 209 23.60 54.70 -5.84
N GLU A 210 22.38 54.65 -6.38
CA GLU A 210 21.81 55.79 -7.11
C GLU A 210 21.55 57.00 -6.19
N MET A 211 21.07 56.78 -4.97
CA MET A 211 20.87 57.86 -4.00
C MET A 211 22.19 58.51 -3.59
N ILE A 212 23.23 57.72 -3.32
CA ILE A 212 24.56 58.24 -2.97
C ILE A 212 25.10 59.13 -4.09
N LYS A 213 24.97 58.69 -5.36
CA LYS A 213 25.40 59.51 -6.51
C LYS A 213 24.61 60.80 -6.63
N GLN A 214 23.30 60.77 -6.37
CA GLN A 214 22.49 61.99 -6.41
C GLN A 214 22.89 62.98 -5.32
N ASP A 215 23.24 62.50 -4.13
CA ASP A 215 23.72 63.35 -3.03
C ASP A 215 25.09 63.96 -3.38
N GLU A 216 26.02 63.18 -3.95
CA GLU A 216 27.31 63.69 -4.44
C GLU A 216 27.13 64.76 -5.53
N ASP A 217 26.25 64.50 -6.52
CA ASP A 217 25.95 65.44 -7.60
C ASP A 217 25.27 66.72 -7.07
N ALA A 218 24.43 66.60 -6.04
CA ALA A 218 23.80 67.74 -5.39
C ALA A 218 24.81 68.61 -4.64
N GLU A 219 25.77 68.01 -3.92
CA GLU A 219 26.86 68.72 -3.24
C GLU A 219 27.72 69.49 -4.24
N LEU A 220 28.08 68.86 -5.36
CA LEU A 220 28.78 69.51 -6.47
C LEU A 220 27.97 70.66 -7.09
N ALA A 221 26.64 70.52 -7.20
CA ALA A 221 25.77 71.57 -7.72
C ALA A 221 25.74 72.78 -6.79
N GLU A 222 25.65 72.58 -5.48
CA GLU A 222 25.69 73.64 -4.47
C GLU A 222 27.04 74.38 -4.47
N GLU A 223 28.16 73.65 -4.55
CA GLU A 223 29.49 74.24 -4.64
C GLU A 223 29.63 75.11 -5.91
N ASN A 224 29.11 74.63 -7.04
CA ASN A 224 29.11 75.38 -8.29
C ASN A 224 28.20 76.62 -8.24
N LEU A 225 27.06 76.54 -7.54
CA LEU A 225 26.17 77.69 -7.33
C LEU A 225 26.89 78.76 -6.50
N SER A 226 27.52 78.37 -5.39
CA SER A 226 28.30 79.26 -4.53
C SER A 226 29.46 79.94 -5.28
N LYS A 227 30.20 79.21 -6.13
CA LYS A 227 31.24 79.78 -6.99
C LYS A 227 30.68 80.81 -7.98
N ARG A 228 29.49 80.55 -8.54
CA ARG A 228 28.83 81.50 -9.46
C ARG A 228 28.35 82.75 -8.74
N GLU A 229 27.79 82.62 -7.53
CA GLU A 229 27.41 83.76 -6.69
C GLU A 229 28.63 84.61 -6.35
N LEU A 230 29.74 84.01 -5.91
CA LEU A 230 30.98 84.72 -5.65
C LEU A 230 31.49 85.48 -6.89
N THR A 231 31.38 84.87 -8.07
CA THR A 231 31.77 85.51 -9.33
C THR A 231 30.83 86.67 -9.68
N ALA A 232 29.53 86.55 -9.39
CA ALA A 232 28.55 87.61 -9.61
C ALA A 232 28.80 88.80 -8.66
N ASP A 233 29.10 88.53 -7.39
CA ASP A 233 29.44 89.55 -6.40
C ASP A 233 30.70 90.31 -6.80
N GLN A 234 31.75 89.61 -7.24
CA GLN A 234 32.98 90.24 -7.74
C GLN A 234 32.71 91.17 -8.93
N ARG A 235 31.83 90.76 -9.87
CA ARG A 235 31.44 91.60 -11.01
C ARG A 235 30.63 92.82 -10.56
N LEU A 236 29.77 92.66 -9.57
CA LEU A 236 28.97 93.76 -9.02
C LEU A 236 29.87 94.81 -8.34
N ASP A 237 30.85 94.37 -7.54
CA ASP A 237 31.85 95.24 -6.93
C ASP A 237 32.66 96.03 -7.97
N GLU A 238 33.02 95.38 -9.08
CA GLU A 238 33.73 96.04 -10.18
C GLU A 238 32.86 97.09 -10.88
N MET A 239 31.57 96.78 -11.10
CA MET A 239 30.60 97.73 -11.65
C MET A 239 30.39 98.94 -10.73
N ILE A 240 30.31 98.74 -9.42
CA ILE A 240 30.18 99.83 -8.44
C ILE A 240 31.41 100.74 -8.53
N LYS A 241 32.63 100.19 -8.55
CA LYS A 241 33.86 100.98 -8.71
C LYS A 241 33.89 101.78 -10.02
N GLN A 242 33.41 101.19 -11.12
CA GLN A 242 33.31 101.89 -12.40
C GLN A 242 32.29 103.04 -12.34
N ALA A 243 31.16 102.86 -11.66
CA ALA A 243 30.15 103.90 -11.48
C ALA A 243 30.67 105.07 -10.62
N GLU A 244 31.35 104.78 -9.51
CA GLU A 244 31.99 105.81 -8.66
C GLU A 244 33.06 106.59 -9.45
N ALA A 245 33.87 105.89 -10.24
CA ALA A 245 34.87 106.55 -11.10
C ALA A 245 34.22 107.44 -12.17
N ALA A 246 33.07 107.03 -12.71
CA ALA A 246 32.31 107.84 -13.66
C ALA A 246 31.73 109.10 -13.00
N GLU A 247 31.18 108.99 -11.79
CA GLU A 247 30.68 110.15 -11.02
C GLU A 247 31.80 111.17 -10.76
N ILE A 248 32.97 110.70 -10.33
CA ILE A 248 34.16 111.55 -10.15
C ILE A 248 34.58 112.20 -11.49
N ALA A 249 34.48 111.47 -12.61
CA ALA A 249 34.80 112.01 -13.93
C ALA A 249 33.82 113.11 -14.36
N GLU A 250 32.51 112.94 -14.11
CA GLU A 250 31.49 113.95 -14.35
C GLU A 250 31.71 115.20 -13.49
N GLU A 251 32.01 115.03 -12.20
CA GLU A 251 32.32 116.17 -11.31
C GLU A 251 33.56 116.94 -11.81
N ASN A 252 34.59 116.23 -12.27
CA ASN A 252 35.79 116.84 -12.83
C ASN A 252 35.51 117.54 -14.18
N LEU A 253 34.60 117.02 -15.00
CA LEU A 253 34.17 117.67 -16.24
C LEU A 253 33.47 118.99 -15.92
N ALA A 254 32.53 118.99 -14.97
CA ALA A 254 31.82 120.19 -14.53
C ALA A 254 32.78 121.28 -14.00
N LYS A 255 33.80 120.89 -13.21
CA LYS A 255 34.86 121.81 -12.75
C LYS A 255 35.65 122.41 -13.92
N ARG A 256 35.97 121.62 -14.95
CA ARG A 256 36.67 122.10 -16.15
C ARG A 256 35.82 123.08 -16.96
N GLU A 257 34.53 122.79 -17.14
CA GLU A 257 33.60 123.69 -17.82
C GLU A 257 33.43 125.02 -17.09
N LEU A 258 33.32 125.00 -15.76
CA LEU A 258 33.30 126.22 -14.95
C LEU A 258 34.57 127.05 -15.14
N THR A 259 35.74 126.38 -15.11
CA THR A 259 37.03 127.05 -15.31
C THR A 259 37.14 127.65 -16.72
N ALA A 260 36.63 126.95 -17.75
CA ALA A 260 36.61 127.44 -19.13
C ALA A 260 35.66 128.65 -19.28
N GLY A 261 34.49 128.61 -18.65
CA GLY A 261 33.55 129.73 -18.60
C GLY A 261 34.17 130.97 -17.93
N GLN A 262 34.84 130.79 -16.79
CA GLN A 262 35.57 131.88 -16.11
C GLN A 262 36.64 132.52 -16.99
N ARG A 263 37.40 131.71 -17.75
CA ARG A 263 38.39 132.22 -18.72
C ARG A 263 37.73 133.00 -19.86
N LEU A 264 36.58 132.54 -20.35
CA LEU A 264 35.85 133.22 -21.40
C LEU A 264 35.34 134.59 -20.93
N ASP A 265 34.76 134.67 -19.72
CA ASP A 265 34.35 135.93 -19.11
C ASP A 265 35.51 136.91 -18.95
N GLU A 266 36.70 136.41 -18.58
CA GLU A 266 37.90 137.23 -18.45
C GLU A 266 38.42 137.72 -19.81
N MET A 267 38.34 136.88 -20.86
CA MET A 267 38.64 137.30 -22.24
C MET A 267 37.65 138.35 -22.75
N ILE A 268 36.36 138.21 -22.44
CA ILE A 268 35.33 139.21 -22.80
C ILE A 268 35.64 140.55 -22.13
N LYS A 269 35.95 140.54 -20.83
CA LYS A 269 36.37 141.76 -20.13
C LYS A 269 37.62 142.41 -20.73
N GLN A 270 38.60 141.61 -21.17
CA GLN A 270 39.79 142.12 -21.86
C GLN A 270 39.45 142.71 -23.24
N ALA A 271 38.52 142.11 -23.97
CA ALA A 271 38.06 142.63 -25.27
C ALA A 271 37.25 143.93 -25.12
N GLU A 272 36.33 144.00 -24.15
CA GLU A 272 35.59 145.23 -23.83
C GLU A 272 36.54 146.36 -23.38
N ALA A 273 37.56 146.02 -22.58
CA ALA A 273 38.60 146.98 -22.20
C ALA A 273 39.47 147.43 -23.39
N ALA A 274 39.69 146.56 -24.38
CA ALA A 274 40.40 146.90 -25.61
C ALA A 274 39.55 147.77 -26.55
N GLU A 275 38.24 147.51 -26.66
CA GLU A 275 37.29 148.34 -27.43
C GLU A 275 37.17 149.75 -26.83
N LEU A 276 37.12 149.86 -25.49
CA LEU A 276 37.20 151.14 -24.78
C LEU A 276 38.56 151.86 -24.97
N ALA A 277 39.63 151.12 -25.24
CA ALA A 277 40.95 151.70 -25.53
C ALA A 277 41.08 152.18 -26.99
N GLU A 278 40.33 151.59 -27.93
CA GLU A 278 40.27 151.99 -29.34
C GLU A 278 39.39 153.23 -29.58
N GLU A 279 38.38 153.50 -28.74
CA GLU A 279 37.63 154.78 -28.73
C GLU A 279 38.45 155.98 -28.20
N LEU A 280 39.66 155.75 -27.67
CA LEU A 280 40.53 156.75 -27.03
C LEU A 280 41.77 157.14 -27.87
N ILE A 281 41.84 156.76 -29.16
CA ILE A 281 42.89 157.13 -30.13
C ILE A 281 42.26 157.74 -31.38
#